data_AF-A0A146LB78-F1
#
_entry.id   AF-A0A146LB78-F1
#
_cell.length_a   1.000
_cell.length_b   1.000
_cell.length_c   1.000
_cell.angle_alpha   90.00
_cell.angle_beta   90.00
_cell.angle_gamma   90.00
#
_symmetry.space_group_name_H-M   'P 1'
#
loop_
_entity.id
_entity.type
_entity.pdbx_description
1 polymer ?
#
loop_
_entity_poly.entity_id
_entity_poly.type
_entity_poly.pdbx_seq_one_letter_code
_entity_poly.pdbx_strand_id
1 'polypeptide(L)'
;MGLSSFHHLLEKRKCAQCEQSLEDILINPNCDHVVCGPCLRLIPQRCPACKGELIAKELAPDRAFKALWRHHLNMVNLPSKASSTGVRQSVGCHQSLNANDNTKLLKAHHKRNAKGETVLHQYCSMGFTKKKAFDLQKLKSMIDDGANPNTHDAGGVTPMHEAILYDELDILKVLLDGGGRVNCYRVPPYTLLHLAVVRYEPEEITEDSTPHKILRTLLDYGADKNAKDCYHRRPIDLAKKNKSIIELLTSYKPVPVIRNELLAPEMPIAVLSCLDDKSSSEVMKNFVNRFKIKLVPPKGGLKQEVTHVVVAQNPCEPTFIVRQAILSGCFIVTFSWIEESLKHNCILPADDFEISEPLLSNSTEGFVSRRARISLKQLMPKLFAGGQFHILSNNVVQHISHKEKDQIVKLIETGGGTILSREPRNADTGEGEPMLFHAKEGSMFEKCSILILFKTEPPMRYNMPHMKHVPIQWFYDCIDSYSIVEW
;
A
#
# COMPACT_ATOMS: atom_id res chain seq x y z
N MET A 1 -36.20 -3.34 -6.40
CA MET A 1 -35.39 -4.29 -7.18
C MET A 1 -34.15 -4.69 -6.36
N GLY A 2 -34.32 -5.47 -5.27
CA GLY A 2 -33.27 -5.65 -4.25
C GLY A 2 -32.62 -7.04 -4.14
N LEU A 3 -32.98 -8.00 -4.99
CA LEU A 3 -32.50 -9.40 -4.89
C LEU A 3 -31.74 -9.89 -6.13
N SER A 4 -31.99 -9.34 -7.33
CA SER A 4 -31.33 -9.82 -8.55
C SER A 4 -29.88 -9.32 -8.70
N SER A 5 -29.55 -8.11 -8.22
CA SER A 5 -28.16 -7.63 -8.23
C SER A 5 -27.29 -8.35 -7.20
N PHE A 6 -27.86 -8.76 -6.06
CA PHE A 6 -27.14 -9.49 -5.02
C PHE A 6 -26.84 -10.94 -5.42
N HIS A 7 -27.80 -11.63 -6.06
CA HIS A 7 -27.53 -12.95 -6.64
C HIS A 7 -26.44 -12.90 -7.74
N HIS A 8 -26.45 -11.86 -8.57
CA HIS A 8 -25.39 -11.64 -9.56
C HIS A 8 -24.02 -11.34 -8.94
N LEU A 9 -23.98 -10.61 -7.81
CA LEU A 9 -22.75 -10.37 -7.02
C LEU A 9 -22.23 -11.66 -6.36
N LEU A 10 -23.12 -12.53 -5.89
CA LEU A 10 -22.75 -13.83 -5.30
C LEU A 10 -22.18 -14.81 -6.34
N GLU A 11 -22.76 -14.84 -7.54
CA GLU A 11 -22.25 -15.66 -8.64
C GLU A 11 -20.86 -15.23 -9.10
N LYS A 12 -20.57 -13.93 -9.10
CA LYS A 12 -19.25 -13.36 -9.44
C LYS A 12 -18.16 -13.54 -8.38
N ARG A 13 -18.52 -13.97 -7.16
CA ARG A 13 -17.59 -14.05 -6.01
C ARG A 13 -17.39 -15.47 -5.49
N LYS A 14 -17.47 -16.46 -6.39
CA LYS A 14 -17.01 -17.84 -6.14
C LYS A 14 -15.50 -17.94 -6.33
N CYS A 15 -14.85 -18.80 -5.56
CA CYS A 15 -13.43 -19.06 -5.79
C CYS A 15 -13.21 -19.59 -7.22
N ALA A 16 -12.34 -18.94 -7.98
CA ALA A 16 -11.99 -19.31 -9.36
C ALA A 16 -11.31 -20.68 -9.51
N GLN A 17 -11.00 -21.37 -8.40
CA GLN A 17 -10.37 -22.69 -8.39
C GLN A 17 -11.29 -23.79 -7.86
N CYS A 18 -11.98 -23.58 -6.74
CA CYS A 18 -12.84 -24.60 -6.13
C CYS A 18 -14.34 -24.29 -6.23
N GLU A 19 -14.70 -23.15 -6.81
CA GLU A 19 -16.07 -22.66 -7.01
C GLU A 19 -16.91 -22.49 -5.72
N GLN A 20 -16.28 -22.63 -4.55
CA GLN A 20 -16.95 -22.42 -3.27
C GLN A 20 -17.14 -20.93 -3.00
N SER A 21 -18.34 -20.56 -2.54
CA SER A 21 -18.62 -19.27 -1.91
C SER A 21 -18.11 -19.32 -0.47
N LEU A 22 -17.16 -18.46 -0.13
CA LEU A 22 -16.52 -18.46 1.19
C LEU A 22 -16.46 -17.04 1.75
N GLU A 23 -16.48 -16.92 3.08
CA GLU A 23 -16.39 -15.64 3.79
C GLU A 23 -15.00 -14.97 3.65
N ASP A 24 -13.96 -15.77 3.36
CA ASP A 24 -12.56 -15.35 3.25
C ASP A 24 -12.02 -15.53 1.84
N ILE A 25 -12.63 -14.78 0.92
CA ILE A 25 -12.17 -14.67 -0.46
C ILE A 25 -11.18 -13.52 -0.65
N LEU A 26 -10.14 -13.77 -1.45
CA LEU A 26 -9.11 -12.80 -1.80
C LEU A 26 -9.26 -12.39 -3.27
N ILE A 27 -9.14 -11.09 -3.57
CA ILE A 27 -9.26 -10.57 -4.93
C ILE A 27 -7.87 -10.42 -5.55
N ASN A 28 -7.67 -11.00 -6.74
CA ASN A 28 -6.44 -10.76 -7.50
C ASN A 28 -6.39 -9.28 -7.94
N PRO A 29 -5.35 -8.52 -7.55
CA PRO A 29 -5.25 -7.11 -7.92
C PRO A 29 -5.11 -6.89 -9.44
N ASN A 30 -4.68 -7.93 -10.19
CA ASN A 30 -4.45 -7.87 -11.63
C ASN A 30 -5.68 -8.24 -12.48
N CYS A 31 -6.66 -8.90 -11.89
CA CYS A 31 -7.90 -9.29 -12.55
C CYS A 31 -8.93 -9.58 -11.47
N ASP A 32 -10.13 -9.01 -11.55
CA ASP A 32 -11.24 -9.11 -10.56
C ASP A 32 -11.64 -10.53 -10.09
N HIS A 33 -10.97 -11.57 -10.58
CA HIS A 33 -11.10 -12.94 -10.14
C HIS A 33 -10.69 -13.12 -8.68
N VAL A 34 -11.48 -13.98 -8.04
CA VAL A 34 -11.45 -14.21 -6.62
C VAL A 34 -10.89 -15.60 -6.34
N VAL A 35 -9.99 -15.73 -5.37
CA VAL A 35 -9.39 -17.01 -4.95
C VAL A 35 -9.52 -17.15 -3.43
N CYS A 36 -9.90 -18.32 -2.92
CA CYS A 36 -9.94 -18.54 -1.48
C CYS A 36 -8.55 -18.85 -0.92
N GLY A 37 -8.30 -18.48 0.34
CA GLY A 37 -7.02 -18.73 1.01
C GLY A 37 -6.49 -20.18 0.93
N PRO A 38 -7.32 -21.23 1.07
CA PRO A 38 -6.91 -22.61 0.86
C PRO A 38 -6.41 -22.90 -0.56
N CYS A 39 -7.14 -22.44 -1.59
CA CYS A 39 -6.72 -22.63 -2.98
C CYS A 39 -5.48 -21.83 -3.30
N LEU A 40 -5.32 -20.61 -2.76
CA LEU A 40 -4.10 -19.82 -2.95
C LEU A 40 -2.83 -20.59 -2.56
N ARG A 41 -2.88 -21.38 -1.48
CA ARG A 41 -1.74 -22.21 -1.04
C ARG A 41 -1.38 -23.34 -2.00
N LEU A 42 -2.25 -23.65 -2.97
CA LEU A 42 -2.13 -24.76 -3.91
C LEU A 42 -1.96 -24.30 -5.37
N ILE A 43 -2.17 -23.02 -5.68
CA ILE A 43 -2.12 -22.50 -7.05
C ILE A 43 -0.70 -21.98 -7.35
N PRO A 44 -0.16 -22.25 -8.56
CA PRO A 44 1.06 -21.58 -9.04
C PRO A 44 0.90 -20.04 -9.08
N GLN A 45 1.95 -19.28 -9.36
CA GLN A 45 1.97 -17.80 -9.44
C GLN A 45 1.07 -17.20 -10.56
N ARG A 46 -0.01 -17.89 -10.97
CA ARG A 46 -0.96 -17.50 -12.02
C ARG A 46 -2.40 -17.69 -11.58
N CYS A 47 -3.25 -16.75 -11.97
CA CYS A 47 -4.67 -16.76 -11.73
C CYS A 47 -5.31 -18.00 -12.36
N PRO A 48 -6.10 -18.79 -11.63
CA PRO A 48 -6.70 -20.00 -12.16
C PRO A 48 -7.72 -19.72 -13.28
N ALA A 49 -8.41 -18.57 -13.22
CA ALA A 49 -9.39 -18.14 -14.22
C ALA A 49 -8.75 -17.59 -15.51
N CYS A 50 -7.98 -16.49 -15.42
CA CYS A 50 -7.46 -15.81 -16.61
C CYS A 50 -6.00 -16.15 -16.97
N LYS A 51 -5.31 -16.95 -16.15
CA LYS A 51 -3.88 -17.28 -16.27
C LYS A 51 -2.90 -16.09 -16.14
N GLY A 52 -3.40 -14.88 -15.85
CA GLY A 52 -2.58 -13.71 -15.52
C GLY A 52 -1.80 -13.87 -14.22
N GLU A 53 -0.84 -13.01 -13.94
CA GLU A 53 0.03 -13.11 -12.75
C GLU A 53 -0.77 -13.04 -11.44
N LEU A 54 -0.45 -13.93 -10.50
CA LEU A 54 -1.09 -14.02 -9.18
C LEU A 54 -0.01 -13.89 -8.11
N ILE A 55 0.13 -12.68 -7.58
CA ILE A 55 1.09 -12.40 -6.51
C ILE A 55 0.38 -12.62 -5.18
N ALA A 56 0.63 -13.77 -4.55
CA ALA A 56 -0.04 -14.18 -3.31
C ALA A 56 0.09 -13.13 -2.18
N LYS A 57 1.18 -12.35 -2.19
CA LYS A 57 1.43 -11.27 -1.24
C LYS A 57 0.47 -10.09 -1.42
N GLU A 58 0.02 -9.82 -2.64
CA GLU A 58 -0.80 -8.67 -3.03
C GLU A 58 -2.30 -8.97 -2.99
N LEU A 59 -2.69 -10.15 -2.55
CA LEU A 59 -4.08 -10.54 -2.43
C LEU A 59 -4.73 -9.85 -1.23
N ALA A 60 -5.78 -9.06 -1.50
CA ALA A 60 -6.53 -8.34 -0.47
C ALA A 60 -7.85 -9.08 -0.16
N PRO A 61 -8.29 -9.12 1.13
CA PRO A 61 -9.61 -9.60 1.46
C PRO A 61 -10.70 -8.76 0.79
N ASP A 62 -11.74 -9.43 0.32
CA ASP A 62 -12.91 -8.79 -0.26
C ASP A 62 -13.81 -8.13 0.81
N ARG A 63 -13.48 -6.88 1.14
CA ARG A 63 -14.16 -6.11 2.19
C ARG A 63 -15.60 -5.76 1.83
N ALA A 64 -15.86 -5.47 0.55
CA ALA A 64 -17.19 -5.16 0.04
C ALA A 64 -18.13 -6.36 0.19
N PHE A 65 -17.65 -7.57 -0.14
CA PHE A 65 -18.43 -8.78 0.06
C PHE A 65 -18.68 -9.10 1.53
N LYS A 66 -17.66 -8.98 2.41
CA LYS A 66 -17.86 -9.21 3.86
C LYS A 66 -18.92 -8.28 4.47
N ALA A 67 -18.97 -7.02 4.06
CA ALA A 67 -19.96 -6.06 4.54
C ALA A 67 -21.38 -6.38 4.00
N LEU A 68 -21.49 -6.67 2.70
CA LEU A 68 -22.76 -7.01 2.04
C LEU A 68 -23.32 -8.36 2.50
N TRP A 69 -22.46 -9.37 2.69
CA TRP A 69 -22.82 -10.70 3.19
C TRP A 69 -23.37 -10.64 4.61
N ARG A 70 -22.72 -9.89 5.52
CA ARG A 70 -23.21 -9.66 6.89
C ARG A 70 -24.54 -8.91 6.91
N HIS A 71 -24.72 -7.93 6.02
CA HIS A 71 -26.00 -7.23 5.88
C HIS A 71 -27.10 -8.18 5.40
N HIS A 72 -26.82 -9.03 4.41
CA HIS A 72 -27.77 -10.02 3.89
C HIS A 72 -28.14 -11.08 4.93
N LEU A 73 -27.17 -11.65 5.65
CA LEU A 73 -27.42 -12.61 6.74
C LEU A 73 -28.29 -12.00 7.85
N ASN A 74 -28.10 -10.72 8.18
CA ASN A 74 -28.95 -10.01 9.16
C ASN A 74 -30.37 -9.77 8.64
N MET A 75 -30.58 -9.64 7.33
CA MET A 75 -31.92 -9.52 6.74
C MET A 75 -32.64 -10.88 6.63
N VAL A 76 -31.91 -11.98 6.46
CA VAL A 76 -32.47 -13.34 6.36
C VAL A 76 -32.74 -13.94 7.76
N ASN A 77 -31.99 -13.54 8.79
CA ASN A 77 -32.12 -14.04 10.17
C ASN A 77 -32.85 -13.06 11.11
N LEU A 78 -34.05 -12.60 10.76
CA LEU A 78 -34.96 -11.97 11.73
C LEU A 78 -35.72 -13.05 12.51
N PRO A 79 -35.52 -13.22 13.84
CA PRO A 79 -36.38 -14.06 14.64
C PRO A 79 -37.72 -13.35 14.84
N SER A 80 -38.82 -14.04 14.53
CA SER A 80 -40.14 -13.60 14.95
C SER A 80 -40.24 -13.66 16.48
N LYS A 81 -40.52 -12.50 17.09
CA LYS A 81 -40.98 -12.25 18.47
C LYS A 81 -39.91 -11.99 19.56
N ALA A 82 -40.12 -10.82 20.16
CA ALA A 82 -39.59 -10.20 21.36
C ALA A 82 -39.01 -11.10 22.48
N SER A 83 -37.81 -10.72 22.95
CA SER A 83 -37.52 -10.56 24.38
C SER A 83 -36.32 -9.64 24.58
N SER A 84 -36.46 -8.69 25.50
CA SER A 84 -35.53 -7.63 25.84
C SER A 84 -34.30 -8.11 26.60
N THR A 85 -33.12 -8.05 25.96
CA THR A 85 -31.82 -7.81 26.63
C THR A 85 -30.91 -7.09 25.64
N GLY A 86 -30.48 -5.88 26.01
CA GLY A 86 -29.78 -4.96 25.13
C GLY A 86 -28.36 -5.40 24.80
N VAL A 87 -28.13 -5.70 23.53
CA VAL A 87 -26.83 -5.58 22.87
C VAL A 87 -27.07 -4.77 21.60
N ARG A 88 -26.72 -3.48 21.61
CA ARG A 88 -26.67 -2.65 20.41
C ARG A 88 -25.44 -3.06 19.60
N GLN A 89 -25.59 -3.98 18.66
CA GLN A 89 -24.64 -4.13 17.55
C GLN A 89 -25.08 -3.18 16.42
N SER A 90 -24.29 -2.15 16.18
CA SER A 90 -24.50 -1.19 15.08
C SER A 90 -24.19 -1.85 13.74
N VAL A 91 -25.21 -1.95 12.89
CA VAL A 91 -25.10 -2.46 11.52
C VAL A 91 -24.61 -1.32 10.61
N GLY A 92 -23.53 -1.57 9.87
CA GLY A 92 -22.94 -0.61 8.93
C GLY A 92 -23.76 -0.43 7.65
N CYS A 93 -24.78 0.40 7.72
CA CYS A 93 -24.89 1.52 6.77
C CYS A 93 -24.17 2.68 7.47
N HIS A 94 -23.40 3.53 6.78
CA HIS A 94 -22.78 4.72 7.39
C HIS A 94 -23.85 5.70 7.90
N GLN A 95 -24.51 5.36 8.99
CA GLN A 95 -25.34 6.26 9.79
C GLN A 95 -24.43 6.79 10.88
N SER A 96 -24.18 8.10 10.79
CA SER A 96 -23.62 8.98 11.82
C SER A 96 -23.65 8.39 13.24
N LEU A 97 -22.61 7.64 13.61
CA LEU A 97 -22.26 7.42 15.02
C LEU A 97 -21.65 8.72 15.54
N ASN A 98 -22.01 9.13 16.77
CA ASN A 98 -21.56 10.36 17.43
C ASN A 98 -20.08 10.68 17.15
N ALA A 99 -19.85 11.51 16.13
CA ALA A 99 -18.56 11.60 15.45
C ALA A 99 -17.55 12.46 16.22
N ASN A 100 -18.00 13.33 17.13
CA ASN A 100 -17.13 14.39 17.65
C ASN A 100 -16.08 13.93 18.68
N ASP A 101 -16.37 12.96 19.53
CA ASP A 101 -15.40 12.50 20.54
C ASP A 101 -14.44 11.45 19.99
N ASN A 102 -14.95 10.52 19.18
CA ASN A 102 -14.11 9.50 18.54
C ASN A 102 -13.16 10.11 17.49
N THR A 103 -13.60 11.15 16.75
CA THR A 103 -12.71 11.86 15.81
C THR A 103 -11.62 12.68 16.49
N LYS A 104 -11.84 13.21 17.70
CA LYS A 104 -10.80 13.93 18.46
C LYS A 104 -9.73 12.96 18.95
N LEU A 105 -10.13 11.80 19.47
CA LEU A 105 -9.22 10.76 19.93
C LEU A 105 -8.39 10.19 18.76
N LEU A 106 -9.04 9.82 17.66
CA LEU A 106 -8.35 9.39 16.43
C LEU A 106 -7.37 10.45 15.90
N LYS A 107 -7.78 11.73 15.86
CA LYS A 107 -6.88 12.83 15.46
C LYS A 107 -5.67 12.94 16.38
N ALA A 108 -5.82 12.67 17.69
CA ALA A 108 -4.71 12.68 18.62
C ALA A 108 -3.74 11.52 18.36
N HIS A 109 -4.23 10.30 18.12
CA HIS A 109 -3.39 9.14 17.81
C HIS A 109 -2.65 9.25 16.48
N HIS A 110 -3.26 9.90 15.48
CA HIS A 110 -2.65 10.12 14.16
C HIS A 110 -1.81 11.41 14.06
N LYS A 111 -1.78 12.24 15.11
CA LYS A 111 -0.96 13.46 15.12
C LYS A 111 0.52 13.08 15.00
N ARG A 112 1.21 13.78 14.11
CA ARG A 112 2.65 13.57 13.85
C ARG A 112 3.47 14.75 14.37
N ASN A 113 4.64 14.45 14.93
CA ASN A 113 5.63 15.47 15.26
C ASN A 113 6.48 15.85 14.02
N ALA A 114 7.52 16.68 14.21
CA ALA A 114 8.40 17.12 13.12
C ALA A 114 9.16 15.98 12.42
N LYS A 115 9.36 14.85 13.10
CA LYS A 115 9.96 13.63 12.54
C LYS A 115 8.93 12.72 11.86
N GLY A 116 7.65 13.09 11.87
CA GLY A 116 6.57 12.26 11.35
C GLY A 116 6.08 11.20 12.34
N GLU A 117 6.64 11.13 13.55
CA GLU A 117 6.33 10.11 14.55
C GLU A 117 4.93 10.33 15.16
N THR A 118 4.17 9.24 15.30
CA THR A 118 2.90 9.18 16.04
C THR A 118 3.11 8.87 17.52
N VAL A 119 2.01 8.86 18.30
CA VAL A 119 2.05 8.45 19.70
C VAL A 119 2.59 7.03 19.89
N LEU A 120 2.35 6.12 18.94
CA LEU A 120 2.87 4.75 19.01
C LEU A 120 4.39 4.70 18.81
N HIS A 121 4.95 5.52 17.91
CA HIS A 121 6.41 5.61 17.73
C HIS A 121 7.08 6.08 19.02
N GLN A 122 6.55 7.18 19.58
CA GLN A 122 7.04 7.73 20.84
C GLN A 122 6.91 6.72 21.97
N TYR A 123 5.78 6.01 22.05
CA TYR A 123 5.60 4.98 23.06
C TYR A 123 6.64 3.87 22.92
N CYS A 124 6.86 3.33 21.72
CA CYS A 124 7.81 2.24 21.50
C CYS A 124 9.28 2.64 21.75
N SER A 125 9.64 3.91 21.58
CA SER A 125 11.00 4.41 21.89
C SER A 125 11.21 4.83 23.35
N MET A 126 10.14 4.98 24.14
CA MET A 126 10.21 5.52 25.50
C MET A 126 10.77 4.56 26.57
N GLY A 127 10.63 3.25 26.42
CA GLY A 127 11.08 2.27 27.43
C GLY A 127 12.59 2.29 27.64
N PHE A 128 13.33 2.41 26.54
CA PHE A 128 14.79 2.54 26.56
C PHE A 128 15.24 3.82 27.28
N THR A 129 14.61 4.96 26.99
CA THR A 129 15.03 6.27 27.52
C THR A 129 14.69 6.46 29.00
N LYS A 130 13.68 5.75 29.54
CA LYS A 130 13.18 5.97 30.90
C LYS A 130 13.42 4.82 31.88
N LYS A 131 14.02 3.70 31.46
CA LYS A 131 14.23 2.48 32.28
C LYS A 131 12.97 2.07 33.07
N LYS A 132 11.80 2.22 32.45
CA LYS A 132 10.50 1.92 33.07
C LYS A 132 9.85 0.79 32.29
N ALA A 133 9.34 -0.21 33.01
CA ALA A 133 8.57 -1.29 32.40
C ALA A 133 7.38 -0.73 31.62
N PHE A 134 7.14 -1.27 30.43
CA PHE A 134 6.05 -0.85 29.58
C PHE A 134 4.69 -1.24 30.14
N ASP A 135 3.73 -0.32 30.04
CA ASP A 135 2.33 -0.63 30.27
C ASP A 135 1.74 -1.21 28.98
N LEU A 136 1.80 -2.54 28.85
CA LEU A 136 1.26 -3.24 27.68
C LEU A 136 -0.26 -3.08 27.56
N GLN A 137 -0.98 -2.88 28.67
CA GLN A 137 -2.42 -2.65 28.65
C GLN A 137 -2.74 -1.29 28.05
N LYS A 138 -1.95 -0.26 28.38
CA LYS A 138 -2.06 1.05 27.74
C LYS A 138 -1.77 0.98 26.25
N LEU A 139 -0.76 0.23 25.81
CA LEU A 139 -0.48 0.04 24.38
C LEU A 139 -1.65 -0.61 23.65
N LYS A 140 -2.23 -1.68 24.21
CA LYS A 140 -3.42 -2.34 23.67
C LYS A 140 -4.59 -1.37 23.57
N SER A 141 -4.88 -0.62 24.63
CA SER A 141 -5.93 0.41 24.61
C SER A 141 -5.71 1.44 23.50
N MET A 142 -4.48 1.93 23.27
CA MET A 142 -4.24 2.87 22.17
C MET A 142 -4.58 2.28 20.81
N ILE A 143 -4.25 1.00 20.59
CA ILE A 143 -4.54 0.30 19.33
C ILE A 143 -6.06 0.09 19.20
N ASP A 144 -6.73 -0.34 20.27
CA ASP A 144 -8.18 -0.51 20.32
C ASP A 144 -8.93 0.81 20.07
N ASP A 145 -8.35 1.94 20.53
CA ASP A 145 -8.82 3.31 20.29
C ASP A 145 -8.49 3.84 18.88
N GLY A 146 -7.91 3.00 18.01
CA GLY A 146 -7.66 3.30 16.59
C GLY A 146 -6.26 3.82 16.26
N ALA A 147 -5.30 3.75 17.18
CA ALA A 147 -3.91 4.05 16.85
C ALA A 147 -3.36 3.02 15.85
N ASN A 148 -2.89 3.50 14.70
CA ASN A 148 -2.47 2.62 13.60
C ASN A 148 -1.00 2.18 13.74
N PRO A 149 -0.69 0.87 13.97
CA PRO A 149 0.66 0.35 14.11
C PRO A 149 1.47 0.33 12.79
N ASN A 150 0.81 0.61 11.66
CA ASN A 150 1.39 0.62 10.31
C ASN A 150 1.76 2.03 9.83
N THR A 151 1.76 3.02 10.72
CA THR A 151 2.08 4.39 10.32
C THR A 151 3.58 4.54 10.10
N HIS A 152 3.99 5.10 8.96
CA HIS A 152 5.37 5.53 8.71
C HIS A 152 5.63 6.93 9.28
N ASP A 153 6.78 7.11 9.93
CA ASP A 153 7.38 8.40 10.18
C ASP A 153 8.00 9.01 8.89
N ALA A 154 8.78 10.09 9.01
CA ALA A 154 9.43 10.72 7.85
C ALA A 154 10.54 9.85 7.21
N GLY A 155 11.12 8.90 7.94
CA GLY A 155 12.11 7.95 7.47
C GLY A 155 11.52 6.61 7.00
N GLY A 156 10.19 6.49 6.92
CA GLY A 156 9.53 5.21 6.61
C GLY A 156 9.55 4.21 7.76
N VAL A 157 9.96 4.61 8.96
CA VAL A 157 10.01 3.74 10.14
C VAL A 157 8.58 3.57 10.67
N THR A 158 8.22 2.35 11.09
CA THR A 158 6.97 2.06 11.80
C THR A 158 7.26 1.85 13.30
N PRO A 159 6.26 1.93 14.19
CA PRO A 159 6.46 1.59 15.61
C PRO A 159 7.06 0.19 15.84
N MET A 160 6.82 -0.77 14.95
CA MET A 160 7.42 -2.11 15.04
C MET A 160 8.93 -2.11 14.76
N HIS A 161 9.43 -1.21 13.91
CA HIS A 161 10.87 -1.07 13.71
C HIS A 161 11.56 -0.57 14.99
N GLU A 162 10.95 0.38 15.70
CA GLU A 162 11.44 0.86 16.99
C GLU A 162 11.47 -0.28 18.03
N ALA A 163 10.41 -1.09 18.10
CA ALA A 163 10.36 -2.24 19.01
C ALA A 163 11.51 -3.24 18.77
N ILE A 164 11.90 -3.48 17.52
CA ILE A 164 13.07 -4.32 17.19
C ILE A 164 14.37 -3.64 17.56
N LEU A 165 14.51 -2.33 17.28
CA LEU A 165 15.74 -1.59 17.55
C LEU A 165 16.09 -1.61 19.05
N TYR A 166 15.08 -1.61 19.92
CA TYR A 166 15.23 -1.62 21.39
C TYR A 166 14.99 -2.99 22.05
N ASP A 167 14.90 -4.09 21.29
CA ASP A 167 14.69 -5.45 21.80
C ASP A 167 13.40 -5.68 22.60
N GLU A 168 12.35 -4.91 22.29
CA GLU A 168 11.07 -4.93 23.00
C GLU A 168 10.10 -5.96 22.42
N LEU A 169 10.40 -7.25 22.67
CA LEU A 169 9.62 -8.39 22.16
C LEU A 169 8.11 -8.30 22.47
N ASP A 170 7.75 -7.90 23.68
CA ASP A 170 6.34 -7.86 24.09
C ASP A 170 5.58 -6.73 23.40
N ILE A 171 6.23 -5.58 23.17
CA ILE A 171 5.66 -4.50 22.34
C ILE A 171 5.46 -4.99 20.91
N LEU A 172 6.48 -5.64 20.34
CA LEU A 172 6.40 -6.17 18.98
C LEU A 172 5.20 -7.11 18.82
N LYS A 173 4.99 -8.04 19.76
CA LYS A 173 3.83 -8.94 19.76
C LYS A 173 2.50 -8.18 19.83
N VAL A 174 2.37 -7.20 20.73
CA VAL A 174 1.15 -6.39 20.85
C VAL A 174 0.86 -5.61 19.56
N LEU A 175 1.87 -5.02 18.93
CA LEU A 175 1.71 -4.30 17.66
C LEU A 175 1.29 -5.24 16.53
N LEU A 176 1.90 -6.42 16.44
CA LEU A 176 1.57 -7.43 15.44
C LEU A 176 0.14 -7.98 15.65
N ASP A 177 -0.24 -8.30 16.88
CA ASP A 177 -1.60 -8.71 17.23
C ASP A 177 -2.63 -7.60 16.95
N GLY A 178 -2.21 -6.34 17.09
CA GLY A 178 -2.95 -5.14 16.73
C GLY A 178 -3.08 -4.85 15.23
N GLY A 179 -2.74 -5.79 14.35
CA GLY A 179 -2.79 -5.61 12.90
C GLY A 179 -1.54 -4.99 12.27
N GLY A 180 -0.41 -5.02 12.98
CA GLY A 180 0.89 -4.64 12.46
C GLY A 180 1.34 -5.55 11.30
N ARG A 181 1.80 -4.94 10.21
CA ARG A 181 2.27 -5.65 9.03
C ARG A 181 3.72 -6.08 9.16
N VAL A 182 3.93 -7.38 9.27
CA VAL A 182 5.26 -7.97 9.44
C VAL A 182 6.21 -7.74 8.24
N ASN A 183 5.65 -7.63 7.03
CA ASN A 183 6.40 -7.45 5.78
C ASN A 183 6.52 -5.98 5.35
N CYS A 184 6.26 -5.02 6.25
CA CYS A 184 6.42 -3.61 5.93
C CYS A 184 7.89 -3.24 5.68
N TYR A 185 8.11 -2.27 4.78
CA TYR A 185 9.42 -1.73 4.47
C TYR A 185 9.64 -0.33 5.06
N ARG A 186 10.84 -0.07 5.60
CA ARG A 186 11.30 1.31 5.88
C ARG A 186 12.03 1.94 4.69
N VAL A 187 12.51 3.18 4.84
CA VAL A 187 13.41 3.83 3.86
C VAL A 187 14.85 3.87 4.40
N PRO A 188 15.88 3.48 3.62
CA PRO A 188 15.77 2.71 2.37
C PRO A 188 15.06 1.35 2.59
N PRO A 189 14.51 0.72 1.53
CA PRO A 189 13.75 -0.53 1.60
C PRO A 189 14.45 -1.66 2.38
N TYR A 190 14.06 -1.83 3.65
CA TYR A 190 14.40 -2.96 4.51
C TYR A 190 13.12 -3.44 5.20
N THR A 191 12.87 -4.75 5.21
CA THR A 191 11.79 -5.32 6.04
C THR A 191 12.20 -5.39 7.50
N LEU A 192 11.23 -5.61 8.40
CA LEU A 192 11.50 -5.89 9.82
C LEU A 192 12.49 -7.05 10.00
N LEU A 193 12.39 -8.10 9.17
CA LEU A 193 13.30 -9.25 9.24
C LEU A 193 14.73 -8.88 8.78
N HIS A 194 14.89 -8.05 7.75
CA HIS A 194 16.22 -7.55 7.38
C HIS A 194 16.83 -6.71 8.52
N LEU A 195 16.04 -5.82 9.12
CA LEU A 195 16.48 -4.98 10.24
C LEU A 195 16.96 -5.86 11.42
N ALA A 196 16.15 -6.83 11.83
CA ALA A 196 16.48 -7.75 12.91
C ALA A 196 17.78 -8.51 12.61
N VAL A 197 17.93 -9.07 11.40
CA VAL A 197 19.15 -9.80 11.03
C VAL A 197 20.39 -8.89 11.09
N VAL A 198 20.33 -7.69 10.50
CA VAL A 198 21.47 -6.75 10.53
C VAL A 198 21.82 -6.35 11.96
N ARG A 199 20.81 -6.12 12.80
CA ARG A 199 20.98 -5.69 14.19
C ARG A 199 21.63 -6.79 15.04
N TYR A 200 21.27 -8.05 14.83
CA TYR A 200 21.73 -9.18 15.64
C TYR A 200 22.86 -9.99 15.01
N GLU A 201 23.27 -9.71 13.77
CA GLU A 201 24.39 -10.40 13.10
C GLU A 201 25.67 -10.48 13.96
N PRO A 202 26.11 -9.41 14.66
CA PRO A 202 27.32 -9.49 15.49
C PRO A 202 27.12 -10.17 16.85
N GLU A 203 25.89 -10.52 17.25
CA GLU A 203 25.57 -11.06 18.57
C GLU A 203 25.58 -12.60 18.59
N GLU A 204 25.94 -13.20 19.73
CA GLU A 204 25.74 -14.63 19.97
C GLU A 204 24.26 -14.89 20.28
N ILE A 205 23.61 -15.73 19.49
CA ILE A 205 22.17 -15.99 19.58
C ILE A 205 21.95 -17.43 20.02
N THR A 206 21.41 -17.58 21.24
CA THR A 206 20.89 -18.83 21.79
C THR A 206 19.36 -18.88 21.65
N GLU A 207 18.75 -20.07 21.73
CA GLU A 207 17.29 -20.23 21.56
C GLU A 207 16.44 -19.41 22.55
N ASP A 208 16.96 -19.18 23.76
CA ASP A 208 16.26 -18.41 24.79
C ASP A 208 16.50 -16.90 24.73
N SER A 209 17.42 -16.43 23.88
CA SER A 209 17.77 -15.01 23.79
C SER A 209 16.64 -14.18 23.18
N THR A 210 16.53 -12.92 23.60
CA THR A 210 15.59 -11.96 23.01
C THR A 210 15.75 -11.82 21.49
N PRO A 211 16.98 -11.73 20.93
CA PRO A 211 17.20 -11.77 19.48
C PRO A 211 16.57 -12.97 18.77
N HIS A 212 16.77 -14.19 19.32
CA HIS A 212 16.18 -15.40 18.75
C HIS A 212 14.65 -15.31 18.75
N LYS A 213 14.07 -14.92 19.89
CA LYS A 213 12.62 -14.79 20.06
C LYS A 213 12.02 -13.73 19.13
N ILE A 214 12.71 -12.62 18.87
CA ILE A 214 12.28 -11.59 17.91
C ILE A 214 12.29 -12.14 16.49
N LEU A 215 13.41 -12.73 16.04
CA LEU A 215 13.50 -13.34 14.70
C LEU A 215 12.44 -14.42 14.50
N ARG A 216 12.27 -15.29 15.50
CA ARG A 216 11.26 -16.35 15.50
C ARG A 216 9.84 -15.77 15.44
N THR A 217 9.55 -14.76 16.25
CA THR A 217 8.24 -14.08 16.25
C THR A 217 7.94 -13.48 14.88
N LEU A 218 8.89 -12.79 14.23
CA LEU A 218 8.66 -12.26 12.89
C LEU A 218 8.31 -13.39 11.88
N LEU A 219 9.05 -14.49 11.91
CA LEU A 219 8.81 -15.64 11.05
C LEU A 219 7.46 -16.33 11.35
N ASP A 220 7.12 -16.52 12.63
CA ASP A 220 5.82 -17.02 13.09
C ASP A 220 4.70 -16.06 12.68
N TYR A 221 5.01 -14.76 12.52
CA TYR A 221 4.10 -13.76 12.00
C TYR A 221 3.98 -13.69 10.49
N GLY A 222 4.71 -14.52 9.75
CA GLY A 222 4.65 -14.60 8.29
C GLY A 222 5.62 -13.64 7.61
N ALA A 223 6.69 -13.23 8.29
CA ALA A 223 7.79 -12.51 7.66
C ALA A 223 8.33 -13.31 6.48
N ASP A 224 8.43 -12.68 5.32
CA ASP A 224 8.98 -13.30 4.14
C ASP A 224 10.51 -13.35 4.25
N LYS A 225 11.03 -14.55 4.51
CA LYS A 225 12.47 -14.83 4.56
C LYS A 225 13.18 -14.68 3.22
N ASN A 226 12.44 -14.52 2.12
CA ASN A 226 12.95 -14.28 0.77
C ASN A 226 12.67 -12.86 0.26
N ALA A 227 12.11 -11.97 1.09
CA ALA A 227 11.93 -10.57 0.71
C ALA A 227 13.28 -9.98 0.30
N LYS A 228 13.31 -9.17 -0.76
CA LYS A 228 14.53 -8.47 -1.17
C LYS A 228 14.56 -7.07 -0.54
N ASP A 229 15.75 -6.61 -0.14
CA ASP A 229 16.01 -5.21 0.22
C ASP A 229 16.27 -4.35 -1.04
N CYS A 230 16.59 -3.06 -0.85
CA CYS A 230 16.96 -2.16 -1.95
C CYS A 230 18.27 -2.50 -2.68
N TYR A 231 18.99 -3.53 -2.22
CA TYR A 231 20.19 -4.06 -2.87
C TYR A 231 19.94 -5.46 -3.45
N HIS A 232 18.68 -5.87 -3.57
CA HIS A 232 18.26 -7.21 -3.99
C HIS A 232 18.77 -8.36 -3.12
N ARG A 233 19.16 -8.08 -1.87
CA ARG A 233 19.61 -9.09 -0.90
C ARG A 233 18.42 -9.56 -0.07
N ARG A 234 18.41 -10.83 0.31
CA ARG A 234 17.44 -11.40 1.25
C ARG A 234 17.94 -11.26 2.69
N PRO A 235 17.09 -11.42 3.71
CA PRO A 235 17.54 -11.39 5.10
C PRO A 235 18.68 -12.37 5.38
N ILE A 236 18.63 -13.58 4.81
CA ILE A 236 19.71 -14.58 4.99
C ILE A 236 21.05 -14.11 4.44
N ASP A 237 21.05 -13.34 3.35
CA ASP A 237 22.27 -12.82 2.73
C ASP A 237 22.94 -11.75 3.62
N LEU A 238 22.18 -11.12 4.53
CA LEU A 238 22.67 -10.17 5.52
C LEU A 238 23.22 -10.82 6.80
N ALA A 239 22.88 -12.10 7.07
CA ALA A 239 23.34 -12.82 8.24
C ALA A 239 24.83 -13.19 8.20
N LYS A 240 25.48 -13.03 7.03
CA LYS A 240 26.92 -13.23 6.77
C LYS A 240 27.49 -14.50 7.42
N LYS A 241 28.01 -14.41 8.65
CA LYS A 241 28.68 -15.52 9.36
C LYS A 241 27.94 -16.02 10.59
N ASN A 242 26.82 -15.40 10.96
CA ASN A 242 26.04 -15.79 12.14
C ASN A 242 25.29 -17.09 11.88
N LYS A 243 25.87 -18.22 12.32
CA LYS A 243 25.34 -19.57 12.10
C LYS A 243 23.94 -19.75 12.68
N SER A 244 23.66 -19.21 13.86
CA SER A 244 22.35 -19.32 14.51
C SER A 244 21.25 -18.67 13.70
N ILE A 245 21.49 -17.47 13.13
CA ILE A 245 20.51 -16.80 12.25
C ILE A 245 20.32 -17.60 10.96
N ILE A 246 21.41 -18.03 10.33
CA ILE A 246 21.37 -18.81 9.08
C ILE A 246 20.59 -20.10 9.29
N GLU A 247 20.84 -20.82 10.38
CA GLU A 247 20.15 -22.05 10.74
C GLU A 247 18.66 -21.81 11.00
N LEU A 248 18.31 -20.77 11.76
CA LEU A 248 16.92 -20.39 11.99
C LEU A 248 16.19 -20.10 10.65
N LEU A 249 16.73 -19.24 9.79
CA LEU A 249 16.09 -18.89 8.52
C LEU A 249 16.00 -20.08 7.55
N THR A 250 16.99 -20.97 7.55
CA THR A 250 17.03 -22.14 6.67
C THR A 250 16.04 -23.21 7.13
N SER A 251 16.07 -23.57 8.42
CA SER A 251 15.27 -24.66 8.99
C SER A 251 13.82 -24.26 9.27
N TYR A 252 13.52 -22.97 9.38
CA TYR A 252 12.18 -22.50 9.72
C TYR A 252 11.14 -22.95 8.70
N LYS A 253 10.11 -23.63 9.22
CA LYS A 253 8.91 -24.07 8.50
C LYS A 253 7.73 -23.18 8.90
N PRO A 254 6.98 -22.62 7.93
CA PRO A 254 5.83 -21.78 8.22
C PRO A 254 4.81 -22.51 9.10
N VAL A 255 4.44 -21.89 10.22
CA VAL A 255 3.29 -22.33 11.00
C VAL A 255 2.03 -21.74 10.37
N PRO A 256 0.98 -22.54 10.06
CA PRO A 256 -0.28 -22.00 9.57
C PRO A 256 -0.96 -21.20 10.69
N VAL A 257 -0.81 -19.88 10.68
CA VAL A 257 -1.51 -19.01 11.62
C VAL A 257 -2.69 -18.36 10.89
N ILE A 258 -3.91 -18.74 11.27
CA ILE A 258 -5.12 -18.01 10.87
C ILE A 258 -5.18 -16.78 11.77
N ARG A 259 -4.87 -15.60 11.23
CA ARG A 259 -5.04 -14.34 11.95
C ARG A 259 -6.22 -13.58 11.39
N ASN A 260 -7.05 -13.07 12.30
CA ASN A 260 -7.98 -12.01 11.96
C ASN A 260 -7.14 -10.78 11.64
N GLU A 261 -7.04 -10.39 10.37
CA GLU A 261 -6.56 -9.06 10.03
C GLU A 261 -7.48 -8.06 10.73
N LEU A 262 -7.00 -7.44 11.81
CA LEU A 262 -7.66 -6.26 12.35
C LEU A 262 -7.71 -5.23 11.23
N LEU A 263 -8.92 -4.83 10.85
CA LEU A 263 -9.14 -3.81 9.85
C LEU A 263 -8.55 -2.52 10.40
N ALA A 264 -7.42 -2.07 9.84
CA ALA A 264 -6.91 -0.73 10.12
C ALA A 264 -8.06 0.28 9.94
N PRO A 265 -8.24 1.22 10.88
CA PRO A 265 -9.34 2.18 10.81
C PRO A 265 -9.30 2.91 9.47
N GLU A 266 -10.44 2.93 8.79
CA GLU A 266 -10.54 3.55 7.47
C GLU A 266 -10.30 5.05 7.60
N MET A 267 -9.38 5.56 6.77
CA MET A 267 -9.11 6.99 6.70
C MET A 267 -10.39 7.72 6.27
N PRO A 268 -10.66 8.92 6.82
CA PRO A 268 -11.82 9.70 6.41
C PRO A 268 -11.74 10.02 4.91
N ILE A 269 -12.86 9.88 4.22
CA ILE A 269 -12.95 10.15 2.78
C ILE A 269 -12.73 11.65 2.52
N ALA A 270 -11.78 11.92 1.63
CA ALA A 270 -11.55 13.22 1.01
C ALA A 270 -11.41 13.06 -0.50
N VAL A 271 -12.21 13.82 -1.23
CA VAL A 271 -12.43 13.69 -2.68
C VAL A 271 -11.79 14.86 -3.41
N LEU A 272 -11.13 14.57 -4.53
CA LEU A 272 -10.75 15.55 -5.54
C LEU A 272 -11.48 15.20 -6.85
N SER A 273 -12.11 16.19 -7.48
CA SER A 273 -12.74 16.03 -8.79
C SER A 273 -11.81 16.50 -9.90
N CYS A 274 -11.64 15.68 -10.93
CA CYS A 274 -10.99 16.07 -12.20
C CYS A 274 -12.00 16.65 -13.21
N LEU A 275 -13.28 16.71 -12.86
CA LEU A 275 -14.34 17.32 -13.66
C LEU A 275 -14.48 18.80 -13.34
N ASP A 276 -14.59 19.63 -14.36
CA ASP A 276 -14.71 21.09 -14.28
C ASP A 276 -16.03 21.64 -14.80
N ASP A 277 -16.93 20.78 -15.31
CA ASP A 277 -18.24 21.21 -15.78
C ASP A 277 -19.19 21.59 -14.62
N LYS A 278 -20.13 22.48 -14.94
CA LYS A 278 -21.06 23.04 -13.95
C LYS A 278 -22.02 21.98 -13.37
N SER A 279 -22.44 21.01 -14.18
CA SER A 279 -23.39 19.97 -13.78
C SER A 279 -22.76 19.04 -12.74
N SER A 280 -21.58 18.49 -13.06
CA SER A 280 -20.83 17.62 -12.16
C SER A 280 -20.44 18.34 -10.86
N SER A 281 -20.10 19.63 -10.96
CA SER A 281 -19.77 20.46 -9.79
C SER A 281 -20.95 20.61 -8.81
N GLU A 282 -22.18 20.71 -9.31
CA GLU A 282 -23.38 20.84 -8.46
C GLU A 282 -23.73 19.51 -7.78
N VAL A 283 -23.67 18.41 -8.53
CA VAL A 283 -23.87 17.05 -8.01
C VAL A 283 -22.79 16.70 -6.97
N MET A 284 -21.53 17.04 -7.23
CA MET A 284 -20.43 16.86 -6.29
C MET A 284 -20.66 17.64 -4.99
N LYS A 285 -21.11 18.91 -5.08
CA LYS A 285 -21.47 19.72 -3.91
C LYS A 285 -22.60 19.07 -3.09
N ASN A 286 -23.60 18.51 -3.76
CA ASN A 286 -24.68 17.79 -3.09
C ASN A 286 -24.13 16.56 -2.34
N PHE A 287 -23.33 15.74 -3.01
CA PHE A 287 -22.69 14.55 -2.41
C PHE A 287 -21.87 14.88 -1.16
N VAL A 288 -20.97 15.86 -1.24
CA VAL A 288 -20.09 16.20 -0.11
C VAL A 288 -20.87 16.80 1.06
N ASN A 289 -21.90 17.61 0.79
CA ASN A 289 -22.75 18.19 1.83
C ASN A 289 -23.65 17.15 2.52
N ARG A 290 -24.16 16.19 1.74
CA ARG A 290 -25.03 15.10 2.20
C ARG A 290 -24.29 14.16 3.14
N PHE A 291 -23.10 13.72 2.74
CA PHE A 291 -22.32 12.72 3.47
C PHE A 291 -21.21 13.32 4.35
N LYS A 292 -21.11 14.65 4.44
CA LYS A 292 -20.09 15.38 5.23
C LYS A 292 -18.66 14.99 4.83
N ILE A 293 -18.43 14.84 3.53
CA ILE A 293 -17.13 14.48 2.95
C ILE A 293 -16.33 15.75 2.65
N LYS A 294 -15.01 15.67 2.77
CA LYS A 294 -14.12 16.78 2.42
C LYS A 294 -13.91 16.86 0.91
N LEU A 295 -14.27 17.98 0.28
CA LEU A 295 -13.89 18.30 -1.10
C LEU A 295 -12.55 19.04 -1.13
N VAL A 296 -11.58 18.52 -1.86
CA VAL A 296 -10.23 19.09 -1.99
C VAL A 296 -10.06 19.69 -3.37
N PRO A 297 -9.71 20.99 -3.49
CA PRO A 297 -9.50 21.62 -4.79
C PRO A 297 -8.21 21.11 -5.45
N PRO A 298 -8.16 21.02 -6.80
CA PRO A 298 -6.99 20.51 -7.53
C PRO A 298 -5.81 21.50 -7.62
N LYS A 299 -5.95 22.70 -7.03
CA LYS A 299 -4.93 23.75 -7.09
C LYS A 299 -3.62 23.27 -6.45
N GLY A 300 -2.54 23.24 -7.24
CA GLY A 300 -1.22 22.76 -6.81
C GLY A 300 -1.01 21.25 -6.94
N GLY A 301 -1.94 20.53 -7.57
CA GLY A 301 -1.90 19.07 -7.74
C GLY A 301 -2.53 18.31 -6.57
N LEU A 302 -2.19 17.03 -6.44
CA LEU A 302 -2.73 16.15 -5.39
C LEU A 302 -2.14 16.52 -4.02
N LYS A 303 -3.02 16.69 -3.02
CA LYS A 303 -2.64 16.92 -1.60
C LYS A 303 -2.63 15.58 -0.86
N GLN A 304 -1.80 15.47 0.18
CA GLN A 304 -1.63 14.24 0.97
C GLN A 304 -2.92 13.70 1.60
N GLU A 305 -3.89 14.58 1.88
CA GLU A 305 -5.18 14.20 2.46
C GLU A 305 -6.16 13.59 1.47
N VAL A 306 -5.91 13.68 0.15
CA VAL A 306 -6.82 13.14 -0.87
C VAL A 306 -6.79 11.60 -0.82
N THR A 307 -7.97 11.01 -0.79
CA THR A 307 -8.14 9.55 -0.74
C THR A 307 -8.80 9.00 -2.01
N HIS A 308 -9.63 9.82 -2.66
CA HIS A 308 -10.39 9.48 -3.86
C HIS A 308 -10.24 10.59 -4.90
N VAL A 309 -9.93 10.20 -6.14
CA VAL A 309 -9.91 11.06 -7.31
C VAL A 309 -11.04 10.62 -8.25
N VAL A 310 -11.90 11.56 -8.60
CA VAL A 310 -13.08 11.31 -9.43
C VAL A 310 -12.80 11.73 -10.87
N VAL A 311 -13.01 10.80 -11.80
CA VAL A 311 -12.77 10.95 -13.24
C VAL A 311 -14.06 10.76 -14.05
N ALA A 312 -14.07 11.23 -15.31
CA ALA A 312 -15.26 11.20 -16.15
C ALA A 312 -15.65 9.80 -16.63
N GLN A 313 -14.67 8.97 -16.96
CA GLN A 313 -14.85 7.73 -17.72
C GLN A 313 -13.80 6.68 -17.37
N ASN A 314 -14.03 5.44 -17.84
CA ASN A 314 -13.13 4.30 -17.74
C ASN A 314 -12.94 3.70 -19.16
N PRO A 315 -11.73 3.75 -19.75
CA PRO A 315 -10.50 4.33 -19.20
C PRO A 315 -10.53 5.86 -19.16
N CYS A 316 -9.82 6.45 -18.20
CA CYS A 316 -9.64 7.90 -18.10
C CYS A 316 -8.33 8.36 -18.75
N GLU A 317 -8.24 9.65 -19.10
CA GLU A 317 -6.97 10.21 -19.56
C GLU A 317 -5.90 10.20 -18.45
N PRO A 318 -4.64 9.80 -18.75
CA PRO A 318 -3.55 9.73 -17.78
C PRO A 318 -2.97 11.13 -17.48
N THR A 319 -3.79 12.01 -16.92
CA THR A 319 -3.37 13.37 -16.55
C THR A 319 -2.34 13.36 -15.42
N PHE A 320 -1.67 14.49 -15.21
CA PHE A 320 -0.75 14.68 -14.07
C PHE A 320 -1.38 14.31 -12.71
N ILE A 321 -2.64 14.68 -12.47
CA ILE A 321 -3.34 14.38 -11.22
C ILE A 321 -3.61 12.87 -11.11
N VAL A 322 -4.02 12.22 -12.20
CA VAL A 322 -4.26 10.77 -12.24
C VAL A 322 -2.97 10.00 -11.96
N ARG A 323 -1.86 10.35 -12.63
CA ARG A 323 -0.53 9.76 -12.37
C ARG A 323 -0.08 9.98 -10.93
N GLN A 324 -0.27 11.19 -10.40
CA GLN A 324 0.06 11.47 -9.00
C GLN A 324 -0.81 10.65 -8.02
N ALA A 325 -2.08 10.41 -8.36
CA ALA A 325 -3.02 9.61 -7.59
C ALA A 325 -2.68 8.12 -7.59
N ILE A 326 -2.27 7.57 -8.74
CA ILE A 326 -1.73 6.20 -8.86
C ILE A 326 -0.54 6.04 -7.91
N LEU A 327 0.47 6.92 -8.04
CA LEU A 327 1.67 6.86 -7.19
C LEU A 327 1.40 7.09 -5.69
N SER A 328 0.26 7.69 -5.35
CA SER A 328 -0.18 7.91 -3.97
C SER A 328 -1.10 6.80 -3.44
N GLY A 329 -1.51 5.85 -4.28
CA GLY A 329 -2.43 4.77 -3.92
C GLY A 329 -3.85 5.26 -3.60
N CYS A 330 -4.28 6.36 -4.22
CA CYS A 330 -5.65 6.83 -4.10
C CYS A 330 -6.60 5.91 -4.87
N PHE A 331 -7.86 5.84 -4.44
CA PHE A 331 -8.92 5.35 -5.31
C PHE A 331 -9.06 6.31 -6.50
N ILE A 332 -9.12 5.76 -7.72
CA ILE A 332 -9.48 6.51 -8.91
C ILE A 332 -10.80 5.95 -9.42
N VAL A 333 -11.88 6.68 -9.19
CA VAL A 333 -13.26 6.21 -9.40
C VAL A 333 -13.96 7.05 -10.45
N THR A 334 -14.88 6.43 -11.18
CA THR A 334 -15.72 7.17 -12.12
C THR A 334 -16.78 8.00 -11.40
N PHE A 335 -17.31 9.01 -12.09
CA PHE A 335 -18.36 9.88 -11.54
C PHE A 335 -19.63 9.13 -11.11
N SER A 336 -19.90 7.97 -11.71
CA SER A 336 -21.05 7.12 -11.35
C SER A 336 -21.06 6.68 -9.87
N TRP A 337 -19.89 6.62 -9.21
CA TRP A 337 -19.82 6.39 -7.76
C TRP A 337 -20.58 7.44 -6.96
N ILE A 338 -20.47 8.70 -7.37
CA ILE A 338 -21.10 9.85 -6.74
C ILE A 338 -22.61 9.80 -6.97
N GLU A 339 -23.03 9.56 -8.21
CA GLU A 339 -24.43 9.52 -8.61
C GLU A 339 -25.19 8.37 -7.94
N GLU A 340 -24.63 7.16 -8.00
CA GLU A 340 -25.26 5.99 -7.39
C GLU A 340 -25.25 6.08 -5.86
N SER A 341 -24.21 6.64 -5.24
CA SER A 341 -24.21 6.90 -3.79
C SER A 341 -25.31 7.89 -3.36
N LEU A 342 -25.51 8.98 -4.13
CA LEU A 342 -26.59 9.93 -3.89
C LEU A 342 -27.96 9.28 -4.05
N LYS A 343 -28.16 8.52 -5.13
CA LYS A 343 -29.40 7.82 -5.46
C LYS A 343 -29.80 6.80 -4.40
N HIS A 344 -28.83 6.04 -3.88
CA HIS A 344 -29.04 5.06 -2.82
C HIS A 344 -29.00 5.65 -1.41
N ASN A 345 -28.67 6.94 -1.29
CA ASN A 345 -28.54 7.65 -0.02
C ASN A 345 -27.56 6.96 0.96
N CYS A 346 -26.50 6.38 0.43
CA CYS A 346 -25.41 5.78 1.19
C CYS A 346 -24.12 5.88 0.37
N ILE A 347 -22.97 5.95 1.04
CA ILE A 347 -21.68 5.89 0.34
C ILE A 347 -21.46 4.44 -0.09
N LEU A 348 -21.46 4.20 -1.40
CA LEU A 348 -21.20 2.87 -1.95
C LEU A 348 -19.70 2.52 -1.88
N PRO A 349 -19.33 1.24 -1.86
CA PRO A 349 -17.93 0.80 -1.92
C PRO A 349 -17.24 1.34 -3.17
N ALA A 350 -16.10 2.01 -3.00
CA ALA A 350 -15.37 2.62 -4.11
C ALA A 350 -14.77 1.58 -5.07
N ASP A 351 -14.44 0.36 -4.60
CA ASP A 351 -13.84 -0.69 -5.41
C ASP A 351 -14.70 -1.08 -6.63
N ASP A 352 -16.03 -0.98 -6.53
CA ASP A 352 -16.97 -1.31 -7.61
C ASP A 352 -17.03 -0.24 -8.72
N PHE A 353 -16.46 0.94 -8.45
CA PHE A 353 -16.44 2.09 -9.36
C PHE A 353 -15.02 2.54 -9.74
N GLU A 354 -14.00 1.83 -9.24
CA GLU A 354 -12.59 2.06 -9.51
C GLU A 354 -12.28 1.75 -10.98
N ILE A 355 -11.44 2.56 -11.62
CA ILE A 355 -11.03 2.33 -13.00
C ILE A 355 -10.35 0.97 -13.14
N SER A 356 -10.67 0.28 -14.22
CA SER A 356 -10.24 -1.10 -14.48
C SER A 356 -9.60 -1.27 -15.85
N GLU A 357 -9.95 -0.43 -16.82
CA GLU A 357 -9.44 -0.52 -18.18
C GLU A 357 -8.00 0.04 -18.27
N PRO A 358 -7.18 -0.43 -19.24
CA PRO A 358 -5.86 0.14 -19.48
C PRO A 358 -5.92 1.64 -19.81
N LEU A 359 -5.02 2.43 -19.20
CA LEU A 359 -4.95 3.87 -19.43
C LEU A 359 -4.40 4.24 -20.82
N LEU A 360 -3.64 3.34 -21.42
CA LEU A 360 -3.03 3.50 -22.74
C LEU A 360 -3.70 2.53 -23.72
N SER A 361 -4.05 3.01 -24.91
CA SER A 361 -4.72 2.22 -25.95
C SER A 361 -3.90 1.04 -26.47
N ASN A 362 -2.58 1.08 -26.31
CA ASN A 362 -1.64 0.02 -26.68
C ASN A 362 -1.26 -0.89 -25.51
N SER A 363 -1.78 -0.65 -24.31
CA SER A 363 -1.54 -1.48 -23.13
C SER A 363 -2.64 -2.51 -22.94
N THR A 364 -2.26 -3.68 -22.44
CA THR A 364 -3.22 -4.70 -21.98
C THR A 364 -3.38 -4.69 -20.45
N GLU A 365 -2.65 -3.79 -19.77
CA GLU A 365 -2.59 -3.74 -18.33
C GLU A 365 -3.68 -2.84 -17.73
N GLY A 366 -4.76 -3.48 -17.30
CA GLY A 366 -5.83 -2.84 -16.51
C GLY A 366 -5.53 -2.77 -15.01
N PHE A 367 -6.50 -2.26 -14.24
CA PHE A 367 -6.52 -2.24 -12.77
C PHE A 367 -5.34 -1.51 -12.09
N VAL A 368 -4.68 -0.61 -12.81
CA VAL A 368 -3.43 0.06 -12.40
C VAL A 368 -3.59 0.80 -11.06
N SER A 369 -4.68 1.55 -10.87
CA SER A 369 -5.00 2.26 -9.63
C SER A 369 -5.11 1.31 -8.44
N ARG A 370 -5.77 0.17 -8.64
CA ARG A 370 -5.98 -0.86 -7.63
C ARG A 370 -4.66 -1.54 -7.23
N ARG A 371 -3.83 -1.93 -8.19
CA ARG A 371 -2.51 -2.51 -7.94
C ARG A 371 -1.66 -1.56 -7.09
N ALA A 372 -1.61 -0.29 -7.49
CA ALA A 372 -0.89 0.73 -6.76
C ALA A 372 -1.38 0.91 -5.33
N ARG A 373 -2.71 1.02 -5.17
CA ARG A 373 -3.36 1.15 -3.86
C ARG A 373 -3.14 -0.06 -2.97
N ILE A 374 -3.15 -1.27 -3.50
CA ILE A 374 -2.92 -2.50 -2.71
C ILE A 374 -1.44 -2.65 -2.33
N SER A 375 -0.52 -2.34 -3.24
CA SER A 375 0.92 -2.34 -2.96
C SER A 375 1.28 -1.38 -1.82
N LEU A 376 0.85 -0.10 -1.93
CA LEU A 376 1.04 0.90 -0.87
C LEU A 376 0.21 0.59 0.38
N LYS A 377 -1.00 0.07 0.15
CA LYS A 377 -1.80 -0.81 1.01
C LYS A 377 -0.89 -1.55 1.95
N GLN A 378 -0.04 -2.43 1.43
CA GLN A 378 0.77 -3.38 2.20
C GLN A 378 2.08 -2.82 2.75
N LEU A 379 2.32 -1.51 2.62
CA LEU A 379 3.58 -0.84 2.97
C LEU A 379 4.77 -1.36 2.13
N MET A 380 4.52 -1.68 0.86
CA MET A 380 5.58 -1.93 -0.11
C MET A 380 6.29 -0.64 -0.48
N PRO A 381 7.56 -0.70 -0.93
CA PRO A 381 8.27 0.47 -1.46
C PRO A 381 7.48 1.11 -2.60
N LYS A 382 7.61 2.43 -2.75
CA LYS A 382 6.97 3.15 -3.86
C LYS A 382 7.60 2.76 -5.21
N LEU A 383 6.90 3.02 -6.31
CA LEU A 383 7.26 2.56 -7.66
C LEU A 383 8.72 2.85 -8.05
N PHE A 384 9.22 4.04 -7.73
CA PHE A 384 10.58 4.49 -8.07
C PHE A 384 11.54 4.45 -6.87
N ALA A 385 11.21 3.72 -5.81
CA ALA A 385 12.06 3.59 -4.64
C ALA A 385 13.46 3.05 -5.02
N GLY A 386 14.49 3.78 -4.59
CA GLY A 386 15.89 3.52 -4.90
C GLY A 386 16.40 4.20 -6.18
N GLY A 387 15.50 4.67 -7.06
CA GLY A 387 15.90 5.37 -8.29
C GLY A 387 16.28 6.83 -8.04
N GLN A 388 17.44 7.23 -8.57
CA GLN A 388 17.92 8.60 -8.65
C GLN A 388 17.71 9.12 -10.08
N PHE A 389 17.09 10.27 -10.23
CA PHE A 389 16.65 10.79 -11.53
C PHE A 389 17.32 12.12 -11.85
N HIS A 390 17.85 12.22 -13.07
CA HIS A 390 18.26 13.49 -13.65
C HIS A 390 17.38 13.81 -14.85
N ILE A 391 16.95 15.07 -15.00
CA ILE A 391 16.16 15.52 -16.15
C ILE A 391 17.07 16.36 -17.04
N LEU A 392 17.38 15.86 -18.24
CA LEU A 392 18.20 16.59 -19.20
C LEU A 392 17.43 17.80 -19.73
N SER A 393 17.83 18.99 -19.30
CA SER A 393 17.17 20.26 -19.68
C SER A 393 18.10 21.32 -20.30
N ASN A 394 19.41 21.05 -20.40
CA ASN A 394 20.41 22.11 -20.65
C ASN A 394 20.83 22.31 -22.11
N ASN A 395 20.17 21.65 -23.08
CA ASN A 395 20.49 21.79 -24.51
C ASN A 395 19.27 22.29 -25.30
N VAL A 396 19.50 23.07 -26.35
CA VAL A 396 18.47 23.72 -27.21
C VAL A 396 17.43 22.71 -27.75
N VAL A 397 17.82 21.44 -27.89
CA VAL A 397 17.01 20.33 -28.41
C VAL A 397 16.13 19.64 -27.33
N GLN A 398 16.37 19.93 -26.05
CA GLN A 398 15.70 19.35 -24.88
C GLN A 398 14.68 20.32 -24.25
N HIS A 399 13.94 21.08 -25.06
CA HIS A 399 13.04 22.11 -24.51
C HIS A 399 11.87 21.47 -23.73
N ILE A 400 12.00 21.49 -22.41
CA ILE A 400 10.99 21.09 -21.43
C ILE A 400 10.52 22.37 -20.74
N SER A 401 9.21 22.64 -20.76
CA SER A 401 8.69 23.83 -20.08
C SER A 401 8.91 23.73 -18.56
N HIS A 402 9.05 24.87 -17.87
CA HIS A 402 9.19 24.87 -16.41
C HIS A 402 8.06 24.08 -15.71
N LYS A 403 6.83 24.27 -16.19
CA LYS A 403 5.64 23.55 -15.69
C LYS A 403 5.74 22.04 -15.87
N GLU A 404 6.20 21.58 -17.04
CA GLU A 404 6.39 20.15 -17.33
C GLU A 404 7.49 19.55 -16.45
N LYS A 405 8.61 20.26 -16.28
CA LYS A 405 9.71 19.85 -15.38
C LYS A 405 9.23 19.74 -13.93
N ASP A 406 8.48 20.72 -13.44
CA ASP A 406 7.92 20.70 -12.08
C ASP A 406 6.98 19.50 -11.87
N GLN A 407 6.17 19.17 -12.88
CA GLN A 407 5.29 18.01 -12.83
C GLN A 407 6.07 16.70 -12.78
N ILE A 408 7.11 16.54 -13.62
CA ILE A 408 7.96 15.35 -13.61
C ILE A 408 8.67 15.20 -12.26
N VAL A 409 9.25 16.27 -11.73
CA VAL A 409 9.88 16.28 -10.39
C VAL A 409 8.90 15.81 -9.33
N LYS A 410 7.69 16.39 -9.30
CA LYS A 410 6.68 16.02 -8.30
C LYS A 410 6.24 14.56 -8.45
N LEU A 411 6.16 14.03 -9.67
CA LEU A 411 5.83 12.62 -9.89
C LEU A 411 6.95 11.70 -9.43
N ILE A 412 8.22 12.02 -9.70
CA ILE A 412 9.38 11.25 -9.23
C ILE A 412 9.36 11.18 -7.69
N GLU A 413 9.21 12.33 -7.02
CA GLU A 413 9.14 12.42 -5.56
C GLU A 413 7.92 11.68 -4.99
N THR A 414 6.75 11.83 -5.63
CA THR A 414 5.53 11.12 -5.22
C THR A 414 5.74 9.61 -5.33
N GLY A 415 6.42 9.14 -6.38
CA GLY A 415 6.80 7.74 -6.60
C GLY A 415 8.01 7.27 -5.81
N GLY A 416 8.60 8.10 -4.94
CA GLY A 416 9.70 7.72 -4.04
C GLY A 416 11.09 7.72 -4.67
N GLY A 417 11.25 8.26 -5.87
CA GLY A 417 12.56 8.54 -6.47
C GLY A 417 13.15 9.84 -5.94
N THR A 418 14.46 10.02 -6.14
CA THR A 418 15.19 11.23 -5.75
C THR A 418 15.66 12.01 -6.97
N ILE A 419 15.81 13.32 -6.85
CA ILE A 419 16.28 14.18 -7.96
C ILE A 419 17.76 14.48 -7.80
N LEU A 420 18.52 14.24 -8.86
CA LEU A 420 19.91 14.66 -9.00
C LEU A 420 19.97 16.05 -9.63
N SER A 421 20.51 17.00 -8.87
CA SER A 421 20.68 18.39 -9.30
C SER A 421 21.72 18.55 -10.40
N ARG A 422 22.76 17.69 -10.41
CA ARG A 422 23.78 17.62 -11.44
C ARG A 422 23.58 16.43 -12.35
N GLU A 423 24.06 16.56 -13.59
CA GLU A 423 24.18 15.41 -14.48
C GLU A 423 25.16 14.38 -13.89
N PRO A 424 24.79 13.09 -13.87
CA PRO A 424 25.69 12.03 -13.44
C PRO A 424 26.86 11.87 -14.43
N ARG A 425 28.02 11.43 -13.94
CA ARG A 425 29.24 11.21 -14.72
C ARG A 425 29.62 9.74 -14.75
N ASN A 426 30.47 9.35 -15.68
CA ASN A 426 30.97 7.96 -15.78
C ASN A 426 31.67 7.43 -14.51
N ALA A 427 32.24 8.33 -13.70
CA ALA A 427 32.88 7.97 -12.43
C ALA A 427 31.88 7.68 -11.31
N ASP A 428 30.60 8.02 -11.48
CA ASP A 428 29.56 7.65 -10.53
C ASP A 428 29.29 6.15 -10.71
N THR A 429 29.89 5.31 -9.85
CA THR A 429 29.88 3.84 -9.98
C THR A 429 28.56 3.21 -9.54
N GLY A 430 27.70 3.96 -8.83
CA GLY A 430 26.49 3.44 -8.20
C GLY A 430 26.75 2.46 -7.06
N GLU A 431 28.02 2.26 -6.65
CA GLU A 431 28.35 1.35 -5.56
C GLU A 431 27.79 1.87 -4.24
N GLY A 432 27.00 1.02 -3.56
CA GLY A 432 26.35 1.37 -2.29
C GLY A 432 25.07 2.19 -2.46
N GLU A 433 24.70 2.59 -3.67
CA GLU A 433 23.41 3.23 -3.94
C GLU A 433 22.28 2.20 -4.01
N PRO A 434 21.08 2.51 -3.49
CA PRO A 434 19.92 1.64 -3.65
C PRO A 434 19.57 1.48 -5.13
N MET A 435 19.06 0.31 -5.51
CA MET A 435 18.60 0.01 -6.87
C MET A 435 17.08 0.19 -6.97
N LEU A 436 16.58 0.31 -8.20
CA LEU A 436 15.14 0.35 -8.48
C LEU A 436 14.45 -0.91 -7.93
N PHE A 437 13.74 -0.76 -6.82
CA PHE A 437 13.18 -1.89 -6.09
C PHE A 437 12.23 -2.76 -6.93
N HIS A 438 11.43 -2.13 -7.79
CA HIS A 438 10.43 -2.79 -8.64
C HIS A 438 10.98 -3.24 -10.00
N ALA A 439 12.29 -3.14 -10.23
CA ALA A 439 12.89 -3.69 -11.44
C ALA A 439 12.80 -5.22 -11.45
N LYS A 440 12.46 -5.80 -12.62
CA LYS A 440 12.36 -7.24 -12.79
C LYS A 440 13.75 -7.88 -12.73
N GLU A 441 13.83 -9.08 -12.16
CA GLU A 441 15.06 -9.88 -12.16
C GLU A 441 15.45 -10.24 -13.59
N GLY A 442 16.73 -10.02 -13.95
CA GLY A 442 17.23 -10.18 -15.31
C GLY A 442 16.91 -9.02 -16.26
N SER A 443 16.16 -8.00 -15.84
CA SER A 443 15.90 -6.81 -16.66
C SER A 443 17.13 -5.94 -16.82
N MET A 444 17.12 -5.07 -17.82
CA MET A 444 18.18 -4.07 -17.96
C MET A 444 18.24 -3.06 -16.80
N PHE A 445 17.17 -3.00 -16.00
CA PHE A 445 17.01 -2.10 -14.86
C PHE A 445 17.31 -2.77 -13.51
N GLU A 446 17.56 -4.08 -13.46
CA GLU A 446 17.79 -4.83 -12.21
C GLU A 446 18.91 -4.21 -11.36
N LYS A 447 19.97 -3.72 -12.01
CA LYS A 447 21.11 -3.10 -11.33
C LYS A 447 21.08 -1.57 -11.38
N CYS A 448 20.02 -0.99 -11.92
CA CYS A 448 19.95 0.43 -12.20
C CYS A 448 19.57 1.21 -10.94
N SER A 449 20.39 2.22 -10.62
CA SER A 449 20.16 3.20 -9.55
C SER A 449 19.99 4.60 -10.11
N ILE A 450 20.54 4.89 -11.31
CA ILE A 450 20.52 6.23 -11.92
C ILE A 450 19.78 6.21 -13.26
N LEU A 451 18.78 7.08 -13.38
CA LEU A 451 17.98 7.28 -14.58
C LEU A 451 18.14 8.71 -15.09
N ILE A 452 18.48 8.85 -16.36
CA ILE A 452 18.60 10.13 -17.05
C ILE A 452 17.43 10.26 -18.01
N LEU A 453 16.46 11.11 -17.65
CA LEU A 453 15.27 11.37 -18.44
C LEU A 453 15.58 12.37 -19.57
N PHE A 454 15.17 12.04 -20.80
CA PHE A 454 15.30 12.93 -21.95
C PHE A 454 13.99 13.08 -22.72
N LYS A 455 13.79 14.23 -23.37
CA LYS A 455 12.65 14.46 -24.26
C LYS A 455 12.98 14.06 -25.69
N THR A 456 14.14 14.51 -26.16
CA THR A 456 14.70 14.14 -27.46
C THR A 456 15.89 13.23 -27.23
N GLU A 457 16.12 12.25 -28.11
CA GLU A 457 17.27 11.36 -27.95
C GLU A 457 18.60 12.13 -27.90
N PRO A 458 19.40 11.99 -26.84
CA PRO A 458 20.69 12.67 -26.75
C PRO A 458 21.74 11.99 -27.65
N PRO A 459 22.74 12.73 -28.13
CA PRO A 459 23.79 12.18 -29.00
C PRO A 459 24.69 11.15 -28.30
N MET A 460 24.84 11.24 -26.97
CA MET A 460 25.55 10.26 -26.16
C MET A 460 24.58 9.59 -25.19
N ARG A 461 24.55 8.26 -25.20
CA ARG A 461 23.74 7.45 -24.28
C ARG A 461 24.65 6.62 -23.38
N TYR A 462 24.51 6.81 -22.07
CA TYR A 462 25.00 5.84 -21.10
C TYR A 462 24.05 4.65 -21.05
N ASN A 463 24.62 3.46 -21.24
CA ASN A 463 23.94 2.18 -21.07
C ASN A 463 24.78 1.28 -20.16
N MET A 464 25.02 1.74 -18.94
CA MET A 464 25.75 0.98 -17.92
C MET A 464 24.77 0.19 -17.06
N PRO A 465 25.19 -0.87 -16.35
CA PRO A 465 24.29 -1.63 -15.48
C PRO A 465 23.56 -0.76 -14.45
N HIS A 466 24.25 0.22 -13.88
CA HIS A 466 23.73 1.12 -12.84
C HIS A 466 23.13 2.43 -13.36
N MET A 467 23.41 2.82 -14.62
CA MET A 467 22.97 4.09 -15.19
C MET A 467 22.40 3.94 -16.59
N LYS A 468 21.17 4.44 -16.79
CA LYS A 468 20.45 4.39 -18.07
C LYS A 468 19.93 5.76 -18.51
N HIS A 469 19.99 6.02 -19.80
CA HIS A 469 19.19 7.07 -20.45
C HIS A 469 17.86 6.49 -20.90
N VAL A 470 16.76 7.13 -20.51
CA VAL A 470 15.40 6.71 -20.86
C VAL A 470 14.54 7.92 -21.27
N PRO A 471 13.59 7.75 -22.21
CA PRO A 471 12.69 8.84 -22.58
C PRO A 471 11.78 9.23 -21.40
N ILE A 472 11.32 10.48 -21.39
CA ILE A 472 10.26 10.92 -20.47
C ILE A 472 8.98 10.09 -20.68
N GLN A 473 8.72 9.60 -21.90
CA GLN A 473 7.58 8.73 -22.16
C GLN A 473 7.69 7.40 -21.40
N TRP A 474 8.87 6.76 -21.37
CA TRP A 474 9.10 5.55 -20.56
C TRP A 474 8.75 5.78 -19.08
N PHE A 475 9.08 6.95 -18.55
CA PHE A 475 8.75 7.31 -17.17
C PHE A 475 7.22 7.38 -16.96
N TYR A 476 6.48 7.94 -17.92
CA TYR A 476 5.02 7.93 -17.86
C TYR A 476 4.43 6.54 -18.02
N ASP A 477 4.97 5.72 -18.94
CA ASP A 477 4.51 4.35 -19.16
C ASP A 477 4.72 3.48 -17.91
N CYS A 478 5.80 3.72 -17.15
CA CYS A 478 6.01 3.08 -15.85
C CYS A 478 4.89 3.42 -14.85
N ILE A 479 4.44 4.69 -14.81
CA ILE A 479 3.36 5.10 -13.90
C ILE A 479 2.02 4.56 -14.37
N ASP A 480 1.76 4.65 -15.67
CA ASP A 480 0.49 4.26 -16.29
C ASP A 480 0.29 2.73 -16.29
N SER A 481 1.35 1.96 -16.08
CA SER A 481 1.33 0.52 -15.78
C SER A 481 1.58 0.19 -14.31
N TYR A 482 1.98 1.15 -13.48
CA TYR A 482 2.51 0.90 -12.13
C TYR A 482 3.56 -0.22 -12.08
N SER A 483 4.49 -0.20 -13.02
CA SER A 483 5.58 -1.18 -13.13
C SER A 483 6.83 -0.53 -13.73
N ILE A 484 8.02 -1.10 -13.48
CA ILE A 484 9.22 -0.71 -14.23
C ILE A 484 9.19 -1.45 -15.56
N VAL A 485 8.83 -0.75 -16.64
CA VAL A 485 8.73 -1.34 -17.99
C VAL A 485 10.11 -1.48 -18.63
N GLU A 486 10.27 -2.50 -19.49
CA GLU A 486 11.50 -2.67 -20.27
C GLU A 486 11.64 -1.56 -21.32
N TRP A 487 12.89 -1.26 -21.73
CA TRP A 487 13.23 -0.19 -22.67
C TRP A 487 14.13 -0.68 -23.81
#